data_AF-A0A485BLN4-F1
#
_entry.id   AF-A0A485BLN4-F1
#
_cell.length_a   1.000
_cell.length_b   1.000
_cell.length_c   1.000
_cell.angle_alpha   90.00
_cell.angle_beta   90.00
_cell.angle_gamma   90.00
#
_symmetry.space_group_name_H-M   'P 1'
#
loop_
_entity.id
_entity.type
_entity.pdbx_description
1 polymer ?
#
loop_
_entity_poly.entity_id
_entity_poly.type
_entity_poly.pdbx_seq_one_letter_code
_entity_poly.pdbx_strand_id
1 'polypeptide(L)'
;MMQTQTTCPYCGVGCGVRATVSDGVVSVQGDEAHPANFGRLCVKGASLAETTGLAGRLLHPQLDGETVGWPQALNAAGERLRAIIAEHGPQAVAFYASGQLLTEDYYAANKLMKGFIGAGNIDTNSRLCMSSAVTGYKRAFGADVVPCSYEDVEHSDLVVLVGSNAAWAHPVLYQRLVQAKRDNPQMNVVVIDPRRTATCDIADQHLAIAPGTDAGLFVGLLQAIAETDKVNADFADAAIALEKAAGWTGSRSRGFLRPARRRSSGVLPALSRRTARHHSLHHGH
;
A
#
# COMPACT_ATOMS: atom_id res chain seq x y z
N MET A 1 10.28 -35.55 -1.22
CA MET A 1 10.38 -34.15 -0.76
C MET A 1 10.08 -33.26 -1.96
N MET A 2 9.02 -32.46 -1.90
CA MET A 2 8.63 -31.55 -2.98
C MET A 2 8.81 -30.12 -2.47
N GLN A 3 9.67 -29.34 -3.14
CA GLN A 3 9.87 -27.93 -2.86
C GLN A 3 9.20 -27.10 -3.96
N THR A 4 8.50 -26.04 -3.56
CA THR A 4 7.76 -25.17 -4.47
C THR A 4 8.00 -23.71 -4.09
N GLN A 5 8.32 -22.89 -5.09
CA GLN A 5 8.38 -21.44 -4.93
C GLN A 5 6.96 -20.88 -4.98
N THR A 6 6.64 -20.00 -4.04
CA THR A 6 5.34 -19.35 -3.93
C THR A 6 5.50 -17.97 -3.29
N THR A 7 4.42 -17.24 -3.12
CA THR A 7 4.41 -15.90 -2.53
C THR A 7 3.70 -15.90 -1.18
N CYS A 8 4.18 -15.04 -0.28
CA CYS A 8 3.54 -14.82 1.01
C CYS A 8 2.14 -14.18 0.82
N PRO A 9 1.05 -14.80 1.32
CA PRO A 9 -0.33 -14.36 1.07
C PRO A 9 -0.82 -13.19 1.96
N TYR A 10 0.08 -12.49 2.66
CA TYR A 10 -0.28 -11.48 3.66
C TYR A 10 -0.28 -10.04 3.13
N CYS A 11 0.85 -9.35 3.20
CA CYS A 11 0.94 -7.93 2.85
C CYS A 11 1.42 -7.73 1.41
N GLY A 12 1.23 -6.52 0.88
CA GLY A 12 1.61 -6.14 -0.48
C GLY A 12 3.10 -6.10 -0.79
N VAL A 13 4.00 -6.48 0.14
CA VAL A 13 5.43 -6.66 -0.18
C VAL A 13 5.63 -7.83 -1.15
N GLY A 14 4.77 -8.85 -1.08
CA GLY A 14 4.88 -10.02 -1.96
C GLY A 14 6.19 -10.79 -1.77
N CYS A 15 6.59 -11.06 -0.52
CA CYS A 15 7.81 -11.82 -0.24
C CYS A 15 7.77 -13.21 -0.90
N GLY A 16 8.84 -13.62 -1.56
CA GLY A 16 9.01 -14.96 -2.10
C GLY A 16 9.32 -15.97 -0.99
N VAL A 17 8.73 -17.16 -1.12
CA VAL A 17 8.80 -18.24 -0.13
C VAL A 17 9.09 -19.56 -0.85
N ARG A 18 9.98 -20.37 -0.29
CA ARG A 18 10.17 -21.78 -0.66
C ARG A 18 9.41 -22.64 0.36
N ALA A 19 8.32 -23.25 -0.08
CA ALA A 19 7.56 -24.20 0.72
C ALA A 19 8.03 -25.62 0.41
N THR A 20 8.32 -26.42 1.45
CA THR A 20 8.74 -27.82 1.30
C THR A 20 7.77 -28.74 2.02
N VAL A 21 7.29 -29.77 1.32
CA VAL A 21 6.42 -30.81 1.88
C VAL A 21 7.19 -32.11 2.00
N SER A 22 7.26 -32.64 3.23
CA SER A 22 7.79 -33.97 3.54
C SER A 22 6.86 -34.66 4.53
N ASP A 23 6.40 -35.87 4.20
CA ASP A 23 5.57 -36.70 5.08
C ASP A 23 4.34 -35.98 5.64
N GLY A 24 3.71 -35.13 4.82
CA GLY A 24 2.54 -34.33 5.19
C GLY A 24 2.84 -33.08 6.02
N VAL A 25 4.10 -32.86 6.42
CA VAL A 25 4.54 -31.66 7.15
C VAL A 25 5.00 -30.60 6.14
N VAL A 26 4.49 -29.38 6.32
CA VAL A 26 4.90 -28.20 5.55
C VAL A 26 5.96 -27.45 6.34
N SER A 27 7.04 -27.05 5.66
CA SER A 27 8.02 -26.09 6.17
C SER A 27 8.18 -24.95 5.17
N VAL A 28 8.52 -23.76 5.67
CA VAL A 28 8.66 -22.55 4.85
C VAL A 28 9.99 -21.86 5.13
N GLN A 29 10.61 -21.35 4.08
CA GLN A 29 11.80 -20.51 4.15
C GLN A 29 11.65 -19.35 3.17
N GLY A 30 12.31 -18.22 3.44
CA GLY A 30 12.32 -17.12 2.48
C GLY A 30 13.09 -17.51 1.23
N ASP A 31 12.62 -17.07 0.07
CA ASP A 31 13.36 -17.28 -1.18
C ASP A 31 14.47 -16.22 -1.35
N GLU A 32 15.72 -16.68 -1.25
CA GLU A 32 16.93 -15.87 -1.42
C GLU A 32 17.03 -15.22 -2.80
N ALA A 33 16.50 -15.85 -3.84
CA ALA A 33 16.51 -15.31 -5.20
C ALA A 33 15.41 -14.28 -5.45
N HIS A 34 14.42 -14.15 -4.55
CA HIS A 34 13.26 -13.30 -4.80
C HIS A 34 13.58 -11.82 -4.50
N PRO A 35 13.38 -10.90 -5.47
CA PRO A 35 13.88 -9.53 -5.40
C PRO A 35 13.18 -8.67 -4.33
N ALA A 36 11.99 -9.05 -3.90
CA ALA A 36 11.29 -8.33 -2.84
C ALA A 36 11.98 -8.44 -1.48
N ASN A 37 12.51 -9.63 -1.15
CA ASN A 37 12.89 -9.98 0.22
C ASN A 37 14.29 -10.55 0.39
N PHE A 38 14.94 -11.06 -0.67
CA PHE A 38 16.28 -11.65 -0.59
C PHE A 38 16.40 -12.67 0.56
N GLY A 39 15.42 -13.57 0.67
CA GLY A 39 15.37 -14.59 1.72
C GLY A 39 14.83 -14.13 3.08
N ARG A 40 14.65 -12.82 3.31
CA ARG A 40 14.11 -12.31 4.58
C ARG A 40 12.61 -12.64 4.70
N LEU A 41 12.16 -12.91 5.92
CA LEU A 41 10.73 -13.03 6.26
C LEU A 41 10.44 -12.28 7.56
N CYS A 42 9.23 -11.71 7.66
CA CYS A 42 8.71 -11.24 8.93
C CYS A 42 8.09 -12.41 9.72
N VAL A 43 7.69 -12.18 10.98
CA VAL A 43 7.07 -13.21 11.83
C VAL A 43 5.88 -13.92 11.17
N LYS A 44 5.01 -13.17 10.46
CA LYS A 44 3.88 -13.76 9.74
C LYS A 44 4.32 -14.70 8.62
N GLY A 45 5.37 -14.30 7.89
CA GLY A 45 5.92 -15.12 6.80
C GLY A 45 6.63 -16.37 7.30
N ALA A 46 7.38 -16.26 8.39
CA ALA A 46 8.10 -17.38 9.00
C ALA A 46 7.15 -18.44 9.58
N SER A 47 5.99 -18.01 10.11
CA SER A 47 4.96 -18.91 10.67
C SER A 47 3.93 -19.41 9.66
N LEU A 48 4.14 -19.25 8.34
CA LEU A 48 3.15 -19.68 7.33
C LEU A 48 2.81 -21.17 7.43
N ALA A 49 3.79 -22.03 7.71
CA ALA A 49 3.59 -23.47 7.89
C ALA A 49 2.56 -23.81 8.98
N GLU A 50 2.42 -22.97 10.01
CA GLU A 50 1.45 -23.18 11.10
C GLU A 50 -0.01 -22.99 10.63
N THR A 51 -0.21 -22.32 9.49
CA THR A 51 -1.54 -22.01 8.95
C THR A 51 -2.09 -23.05 7.98
N THR A 52 -1.31 -24.09 7.66
CA THR A 52 -1.71 -25.12 6.70
C THR A 52 -2.55 -26.23 7.33
N GLY A 53 -2.74 -26.21 8.66
CA GLY A 53 -3.55 -27.18 9.38
C GLY A 53 -5.04 -27.17 9.00
N LEU A 54 -5.76 -28.18 9.52
CA LEU A 54 -7.21 -28.36 9.32
C LEU A 54 -8.04 -27.84 10.49
N ALA A 55 -7.42 -27.44 11.60
CA ALA A 55 -8.13 -26.92 12.77
C ALA A 55 -8.98 -25.69 12.39
N GLY A 56 -10.30 -25.78 12.58
CA GLY A 56 -11.25 -24.73 12.21
C GLY A 56 -11.48 -24.55 10.70
N ARG A 57 -10.91 -25.42 9.84
CA ARG A 57 -11.09 -25.34 8.38
C ARG A 57 -12.47 -25.86 7.98
N LEU A 58 -13.21 -25.07 7.22
CA LEU A 58 -14.48 -25.50 6.62
C LEU A 58 -14.18 -26.44 5.43
N LEU A 59 -14.55 -27.71 5.56
CA LEU A 59 -14.28 -28.76 4.56
C LEU A 59 -15.49 -29.15 3.71
N HIS A 60 -16.70 -28.78 4.16
CA HIS A 60 -17.95 -29.10 3.50
C HIS A 60 -18.82 -27.85 3.40
N PRO A 61 -19.61 -27.70 2.32
CA PRO A 61 -20.52 -26.58 2.21
C PRO A 61 -21.68 -26.74 3.20
N GLN A 62 -22.20 -25.60 3.65
CA GLN A 62 -23.41 -25.55 4.48
C GLN A 62 -24.52 -24.79 3.75
N LEU A 63 -25.73 -25.30 3.85
CA LEU A 63 -26.95 -24.70 3.32
C LEU A 63 -27.96 -24.60 4.47
N ASP A 64 -28.33 -23.37 4.82
CA ASP A 64 -29.30 -23.07 5.89
C ASP A 64 -28.98 -23.75 7.25
N GLY A 65 -27.69 -23.86 7.58
CA GLY A 65 -27.20 -24.47 8.82
C GLY A 65 -26.87 -25.97 8.71
N GLU A 66 -27.23 -26.61 7.59
CA GLU A 66 -27.02 -28.04 7.39
C GLU A 66 -25.84 -28.32 6.47
N THR A 67 -25.06 -29.37 6.78
CA THR A 67 -23.96 -29.81 5.92
C THR A 67 -24.51 -30.57 4.71
N VAL A 68 -24.14 -30.16 3.51
CA VAL A 68 -24.64 -30.74 2.25
C VAL A 68 -23.50 -31.09 1.29
N GLY A 69 -23.82 -31.78 0.19
CA GLY A 69 -22.89 -32.01 -0.91
C GLY A 69 -22.72 -30.80 -1.82
N TRP A 70 -21.58 -30.70 -2.51
CA TRP A 70 -21.29 -29.62 -3.48
C TRP A 70 -22.38 -29.43 -4.55
N PRO A 71 -22.91 -30.49 -5.21
CA PRO A 71 -23.97 -30.31 -6.21
C PRO A 71 -25.23 -29.64 -5.64
N GLN A 72 -25.64 -30.04 -4.43
CA GLN A 72 -26.82 -29.47 -3.76
C GLN A 72 -26.59 -28.00 -3.38
N ALA A 73 -25.43 -27.67 -2.81
CA ALA A 73 -25.10 -26.29 -2.43
C ALA A 73 -25.06 -25.35 -3.66
N LEU A 74 -24.41 -25.79 -4.74
CA LEU A 74 -24.29 -25.00 -5.97
C LEU A 74 -25.65 -24.85 -6.68
N ASN A 75 -26.47 -25.90 -6.74
CA ASN A 75 -27.81 -25.82 -7.30
C ASN A 75 -28.68 -24.84 -6.51
N ALA A 76 -28.71 -24.95 -5.18
CA ALA A 76 -29.48 -24.04 -4.33
C ALA A 76 -29.03 -22.58 -4.49
N ALA A 77 -27.73 -22.31 -4.50
CA ALA A 77 -27.20 -20.97 -4.72
C ALA A 77 -27.61 -20.43 -6.11
N GLY A 78 -27.48 -21.24 -7.16
CA GLY A 78 -27.87 -20.87 -8.51
C GLY A 78 -29.36 -20.62 -8.69
N GLU A 79 -30.21 -21.47 -8.11
CA GLU A 79 -31.68 -21.33 -8.15
C GLU A 79 -32.14 -20.06 -7.43
N ARG A 80 -31.65 -19.82 -6.21
CA ARG A 80 -31.99 -18.61 -5.43
C ARG A 80 -31.53 -17.34 -6.13
N LEU A 81 -30.31 -17.32 -6.68
CA LEU A 81 -29.82 -16.18 -7.46
C LEU A 81 -30.68 -15.94 -8.71
N ARG A 82 -31.04 -17.00 -9.45
CA ARG A 82 -31.92 -16.86 -10.62
C ARG A 82 -33.30 -16.33 -10.25
N ALA A 83 -33.89 -16.81 -9.15
CA ALA A 83 -35.18 -16.32 -8.67
C ALA A 83 -35.13 -14.82 -8.33
N ILE A 84 -34.11 -14.38 -7.59
CA ILE A 84 -33.89 -12.96 -7.25
C ILE A 84 -33.76 -12.11 -8.54
N ILE A 85 -32.97 -12.59 -9.51
CA ILE A 85 -32.78 -11.87 -10.77
C ILE A 85 -34.09 -11.81 -11.58
N ALA A 86 -34.88 -12.89 -11.60
CA ALA A 86 -36.15 -12.92 -12.31
C ALA A 86 -37.18 -11.95 -11.70
N GLU A 87 -37.20 -11.80 -10.38
CA GLU A 87 -38.14 -10.96 -9.66
C GLU A 87 -37.72 -9.48 -9.62
N HIS A 88 -36.44 -9.21 -9.35
CA HIS A 88 -35.94 -7.87 -9.05
C HIS A 88 -34.91 -7.34 -10.07
N GLY A 89 -34.58 -8.13 -11.08
CA GLY A 89 -33.58 -7.80 -12.08
C GLY A 89 -32.14 -8.01 -11.60
N PRO A 90 -31.15 -7.92 -12.52
CA PRO A 90 -29.75 -8.22 -12.23
C PRO A 90 -29.09 -7.25 -11.24
N GLN A 91 -29.65 -6.04 -11.09
CA GLN A 91 -29.17 -5.03 -10.14
C GLN A 91 -29.45 -5.39 -8.68
N ALA A 92 -30.29 -6.39 -8.40
CA ALA A 92 -30.54 -6.87 -7.04
C ALA A 92 -29.43 -7.78 -6.50
N VAL A 93 -28.44 -8.15 -7.33
CA VAL A 93 -27.31 -9.00 -6.95
C VAL A 93 -26.08 -8.13 -6.72
N ALA A 94 -25.28 -8.48 -5.71
CA ALA A 94 -23.98 -7.87 -5.47
C ALA A 94 -22.94 -8.90 -5.00
N PHE A 95 -21.69 -8.73 -5.42
CA PHE A 95 -20.54 -9.50 -4.95
C PHE A 95 -19.60 -8.61 -4.14
N TYR A 96 -19.20 -9.10 -2.96
CA TYR A 96 -18.13 -8.51 -2.17
C TYR A 96 -16.94 -9.46 -2.13
N ALA A 97 -15.96 -9.22 -2.99
CA ALA A 97 -14.77 -10.06 -3.15
C ALA A 97 -13.57 -9.52 -2.34
N SER A 98 -12.38 -10.06 -2.57
CA SER A 98 -11.17 -9.72 -1.79
C SER A 98 -9.97 -9.44 -2.69
N GLY A 99 -9.13 -8.48 -2.30
CA GLY A 99 -7.79 -8.27 -2.86
C GLY A 99 -6.79 -9.38 -2.52
N GLN A 100 -7.20 -10.39 -1.76
CA GLN A 100 -6.41 -11.59 -1.46
C GLN A 100 -6.73 -12.75 -2.42
N LEU A 101 -7.65 -12.56 -3.36
CA LEU A 101 -7.89 -13.52 -4.43
C LEU A 101 -6.73 -13.52 -5.43
N LEU A 102 -6.57 -14.64 -6.14
CA LEU A 102 -5.72 -14.67 -7.32
C LEU A 102 -6.30 -13.80 -8.43
N THR A 103 -5.44 -13.33 -9.33
CA THR A 103 -5.85 -12.50 -10.48
C THR A 103 -6.90 -13.23 -11.32
N GLU A 104 -6.73 -14.54 -11.51
CA GLU A 104 -7.61 -15.42 -12.27
C GLU A 104 -9.00 -15.54 -11.61
N ASP A 105 -9.04 -15.70 -10.29
CA ASP A 105 -10.28 -15.76 -9.52
C ASP A 105 -11.03 -14.44 -9.58
N TYR A 106 -10.30 -13.33 -9.46
CA TYR A 106 -10.84 -11.98 -9.56
C TYR A 106 -11.44 -11.73 -10.95
N TYR A 107 -10.77 -12.22 -11.98
CA TYR A 107 -11.23 -12.16 -13.37
C TYR A 107 -12.48 -13.01 -13.59
N ALA A 108 -12.51 -14.25 -13.08
CA ALA A 108 -13.67 -15.14 -13.16
C ALA A 108 -14.90 -14.53 -12.47
N ALA A 109 -14.74 -13.97 -11.27
CA ALA A 109 -15.81 -13.29 -10.54
C ALA A 109 -16.36 -12.07 -11.32
N ASN A 110 -15.48 -11.29 -11.94
CA ASN A 110 -15.91 -10.16 -12.78
C ASN A 110 -16.63 -10.62 -14.05
N LYS A 111 -16.19 -11.70 -14.70
CA LYS A 111 -16.88 -12.27 -15.86
C LYS A 111 -18.28 -12.74 -15.48
N LEU A 112 -18.42 -13.44 -14.35
CA LEU A 112 -19.73 -13.87 -13.85
C LEU A 112 -20.63 -12.65 -13.59
N MET A 113 -20.17 -11.68 -12.82
CA MET A 113 -20.99 -10.53 -12.43
C MET A 113 -21.34 -9.61 -13.60
N LYS A 114 -20.34 -9.15 -14.35
CA LYS A 114 -20.52 -8.15 -15.40
C LYS A 114 -20.95 -8.76 -16.73
N GLY A 115 -20.50 -9.97 -17.03
CA GLY A 115 -20.74 -10.63 -18.31
C GLY A 115 -22.01 -11.47 -18.34
N PHE A 116 -22.23 -12.30 -17.32
CA PHE A 116 -23.36 -13.26 -17.31
C PHE A 116 -24.57 -12.75 -16.52
N ILE A 117 -24.36 -12.20 -15.32
CA ILE A 117 -25.44 -11.58 -14.55
C ILE A 117 -25.83 -10.24 -15.18
N GLY A 118 -24.87 -9.51 -15.75
CA GLY A 118 -25.13 -8.25 -16.47
C GLY A 118 -25.30 -7.05 -15.54
N ALA A 119 -24.67 -7.07 -14.36
CA ALA A 119 -24.67 -5.94 -13.44
C ALA A 119 -23.25 -5.58 -12.96
N GLY A 120 -23.10 -4.34 -12.50
CA GLY A 120 -21.81 -3.76 -12.10
C GLY A 120 -21.52 -3.86 -10.61
N ASN A 121 -22.41 -4.45 -9.82
CA ASN A 121 -22.38 -4.45 -8.35
C ASN A 121 -21.36 -5.47 -7.81
N ILE A 122 -20.09 -5.28 -8.15
CA ILE A 122 -18.97 -6.04 -7.58
C ILE A 122 -17.97 -5.06 -7.00
N ASP A 123 -17.62 -5.25 -5.74
CA ASP A 123 -16.63 -4.46 -5.04
C ASP A 123 -15.80 -5.34 -4.11
N THR A 124 -14.72 -4.80 -3.54
CA THR A 124 -13.81 -5.58 -2.67
C THR A 124 -13.35 -4.82 -1.45
N ASN A 125 -12.79 -5.54 -0.49
CA ASN A 125 -12.10 -4.95 0.66
C ASN A 125 -11.03 -3.91 0.25
N SER A 126 -10.43 -4.04 -0.93
CA SER A 126 -9.48 -3.07 -1.49
C SER A 126 -10.07 -1.67 -1.70
N ARG A 127 -11.40 -1.52 -1.84
CA ARG A 127 -12.10 -0.22 -1.85
C ARG A 127 -11.76 0.61 -0.62
N LEU A 128 -11.69 -0.04 0.55
CA LEU A 128 -11.40 0.62 1.83
C LEU A 128 -9.90 0.95 2.01
N CYS A 129 -9.04 0.42 1.13
CA CYS A 129 -7.59 0.55 1.25
C CYS A 129 -7.02 1.45 0.13
N MET A 130 -7.14 1.04 -1.13
CA MET A 130 -6.37 1.60 -2.24
C MET A 130 -7.16 2.56 -3.13
N SER A 131 -8.47 2.74 -2.91
CA SER A 131 -9.32 3.55 -3.80
C SER A 131 -8.87 5.00 -3.97
N SER A 132 -8.38 5.62 -2.90
CA SER A 132 -7.84 6.98 -2.92
C SER A 132 -6.52 7.05 -3.72
N ALA A 133 -5.65 6.04 -3.59
CA ALA A 133 -4.41 5.95 -4.34
C ALA A 133 -4.67 5.80 -5.85
N VAL A 134 -5.56 4.87 -6.25
CA VAL A 134 -5.97 4.68 -7.66
C VAL A 134 -6.50 5.99 -8.26
N THR A 135 -7.31 6.72 -7.49
CA THR A 135 -7.86 8.01 -7.93
C THR A 135 -6.76 9.07 -8.07
N GLY A 136 -5.81 9.10 -7.14
CA GLY A 136 -4.63 9.96 -7.18
C GLY A 136 -3.76 9.70 -8.41
N TYR A 137 -3.40 8.44 -8.66
CA TYR A 137 -2.59 8.05 -9.81
C TYR A 137 -3.28 8.36 -11.14
N LYS A 138 -4.58 8.07 -11.28
CA LYS A 138 -5.31 8.44 -12.51
C LYS A 138 -5.34 9.95 -12.75
N ARG A 139 -5.45 10.76 -11.69
CA ARG A 139 -5.42 12.23 -11.81
C ARG A 139 -4.03 12.78 -12.13
N ALA A 140 -2.98 12.15 -11.61
CA ALA A 140 -1.60 12.59 -11.78
C ALA A 140 -0.96 12.06 -13.08
N PHE A 141 -1.23 10.81 -13.45
CA PHE A 141 -0.52 10.08 -14.50
C PHE A 141 -1.44 9.50 -15.58
N GLY A 142 -2.76 9.70 -15.47
CA GLY A 142 -3.74 9.16 -16.42
C GLY A 142 -4.02 7.66 -16.29
N ALA A 143 -3.25 6.94 -15.47
CA ALA A 143 -3.37 5.50 -15.27
C ALA A 143 -3.22 5.12 -13.79
N ASP A 144 -3.68 3.92 -13.44
CA ASP A 144 -3.39 3.31 -12.14
C ASP A 144 -2.00 2.66 -12.20
N VAL A 145 -0.96 3.45 -11.88
CA VAL A 145 0.44 3.06 -12.01
C VAL A 145 1.21 3.43 -10.75
N VAL A 146 2.09 2.53 -10.31
CA VAL A 146 3.07 2.79 -9.27
C VAL A 146 4.42 3.01 -9.97
N PRO A 147 4.92 4.25 -10.08
CA PRO A 147 6.09 4.57 -10.90
C PRO A 147 7.42 4.32 -10.17
N CYS A 148 7.46 3.32 -9.28
CA CYS A 148 8.63 3.00 -8.47
C CYS A 148 8.76 1.49 -8.26
N SER A 149 9.97 1.08 -7.87
CA SER A 149 10.33 -0.26 -7.46
C SER A 149 10.86 -0.26 -6.03
N TYR A 150 11.07 -1.45 -5.45
CA TYR A 150 11.71 -1.51 -4.13
C TYR A 150 13.17 -1.07 -4.14
N GLU A 151 13.87 -1.17 -5.28
CA GLU A 151 15.28 -0.77 -5.43
C GLU A 151 15.48 0.74 -5.25
N ASP A 152 14.42 1.53 -5.47
CA ASP A 152 14.46 2.97 -5.24
C ASP A 152 14.75 3.32 -3.78
N VAL A 153 14.44 2.42 -2.83
CA VAL A 153 14.76 2.59 -1.41
C VAL A 153 16.27 2.64 -1.20
N GLU A 154 17.01 1.72 -1.83
CA GLU A 154 18.47 1.66 -1.72
C GLU A 154 19.17 2.82 -2.44
N HIS A 155 18.54 3.40 -3.46
CA HIS A 155 19.09 4.52 -4.24
C HIS A 155 18.64 5.91 -3.77
N SER A 156 17.83 5.99 -2.71
CA SER A 156 17.30 7.26 -2.22
C SER A 156 18.25 7.96 -1.23
N ASP A 157 18.49 9.26 -1.42
CA ASP A 157 19.11 10.09 -0.40
C ASP A 157 18.11 10.59 0.67
N LEU A 158 16.83 10.67 0.29
CA LEU A 158 15.74 11.15 1.15
C LEU A 158 14.54 10.23 1.02
N VAL A 159 14.11 9.65 2.14
CA VAL A 159 12.90 8.84 2.22
C VAL A 159 11.89 9.54 3.14
N VAL A 160 10.70 9.83 2.61
CA VAL A 160 9.62 10.48 3.36
C VAL A 160 8.46 9.50 3.50
N LEU A 161 8.21 9.05 4.74
CA LEU A 161 7.13 8.13 5.09
C LEU A 161 5.93 8.94 5.60
N VAL A 162 4.80 8.87 4.89
CA VAL A 162 3.58 9.63 5.21
C VAL A 162 2.49 8.68 5.68
N GLY A 163 2.13 8.73 6.96
CA GLY A 163 1.12 7.82 7.53
C GLY A 163 1.55 6.35 7.58
N SER A 164 2.81 6.02 7.29
CA SER A 164 3.26 4.64 7.04
C SER A 164 3.97 4.03 8.25
N ASN A 165 3.29 3.11 8.93
CA ASN A 165 3.89 2.25 9.96
C ASN A 165 4.59 1.02 9.31
N ALA A 166 5.56 1.28 8.43
CA ALA A 166 6.26 0.26 7.65
C ALA A 166 6.90 -0.84 8.51
N ALA A 167 7.41 -0.51 9.70
CA ALA A 167 7.99 -1.50 10.61
C ALA A 167 7.03 -2.65 10.97
N TRP A 168 5.72 -2.39 10.99
CA TRP A 168 4.68 -3.40 11.26
C TRP A 168 3.92 -3.87 10.03
N ALA A 169 3.56 -2.94 9.14
CA ALA A 169 2.71 -3.22 8.00
C ALA A 169 3.49 -3.85 6.83
N HIS A 170 4.74 -3.44 6.64
CA HIS A 170 5.62 -3.88 5.54
C HIS A 170 7.04 -4.20 6.06
N PRO A 171 7.21 -5.15 7.00
CA PRO A 171 8.44 -5.25 7.79
C PRO A 171 9.68 -5.56 6.96
N VAL A 172 9.56 -6.32 5.87
CA VAL A 172 10.69 -6.65 5.00
C VAL A 172 11.17 -5.43 4.20
N LEU A 173 10.24 -4.61 3.68
CA LEU A 173 10.61 -3.36 3.02
C LEU A 173 11.21 -2.36 4.03
N TYR A 174 10.70 -2.34 5.27
CA TYR A 174 11.31 -1.56 6.35
C TYR A 174 12.73 -2.03 6.68
N GLN A 175 12.98 -3.35 6.74
CA GLN A 175 14.32 -3.90 6.95
C GLN A 175 15.29 -3.50 5.82
N ARG A 176 14.81 -3.45 4.57
CA ARG A 176 15.58 -2.92 3.43
C ARG A 176 15.95 -1.46 3.63
N LEU A 177 14.99 -0.61 4.03
CA LEU A 177 15.26 0.79 4.35
C LEU A 177 16.25 0.96 5.52
N VAL A 178 16.13 0.13 6.57
CA VAL A 178 17.07 0.14 7.70
C VAL A 178 18.48 -0.20 7.23
N GLN A 179 18.61 -1.21 6.36
CA GLN A 179 19.90 -1.61 5.79
C GLN A 179 20.48 -0.50 4.91
N ALA A 180 19.67 0.05 3.99
CA ALA A 180 20.10 1.14 3.11
C ALA A 180 20.58 2.37 3.89
N LYS A 181 19.91 2.73 4.99
CA LYS A 181 20.37 3.82 5.89
C LYS A 181 21.68 3.48 6.63
N ARG A 182 21.91 2.22 6.98
CA ARG A 182 23.18 1.80 7.60
C ARG A 182 24.33 1.89 6.60
N ASP A 183 24.08 1.48 5.36
CA ASP A 183 25.07 1.49 4.27
C ASP A 183 25.33 2.91 3.76
N ASN A 184 24.31 3.78 3.79
CA ASN A 184 24.42 5.21 3.53
C ASN A 184 23.95 6.03 4.76
N PRO A 185 24.84 6.33 5.72
CA PRO A 185 24.51 7.17 6.87
C PRO A 185 24.08 8.61 6.54
N GLN A 186 24.28 9.07 5.29
CA GLN A 186 23.79 10.37 4.82
C GLN A 186 22.31 10.32 4.37
N MET A 187 21.75 9.13 4.15
CA MET A 187 20.33 8.96 3.84
C MET A 187 19.48 9.56 4.96
N ASN A 188 18.60 10.48 4.58
CA ASN A 188 17.72 11.17 5.49
C ASN A 188 16.32 10.52 5.47
N VAL A 189 15.82 10.13 6.63
CA VAL A 189 14.51 9.48 6.79
C VAL A 189 13.59 10.40 7.60
N VAL A 190 12.52 10.85 6.96
CA VAL A 190 11.49 11.68 7.57
C VAL A 190 10.21 10.87 7.73
N VAL A 191 9.63 10.88 8.93
CA VAL A 191 8.33 10.26 9.20
C VAL A 191 7.31 11.34 9.52
N ILE A 192 6.22 11.37 8.76
CA ILE A 192 5.09 12.29 8.91
C ILE A 192 3.88 11.47 9.39
N ASP A 193 3.79 11.31 10.71
CA ASP A 193 2.74 10.52 11.35
C ASP A 193 2.18 11.27 12.56
N PRO A 194 0.84 11.30 12.78
CA PRO A 194 0.24 11.90 13.98
C PRO A 194 0.72 11.28 15.30
N ARG A 195 1.17 10.02 15.25
CA ARG A 195 1.68 9.25 16.39
C ARG A 195 3.09 8.78 16.07
N ARG A 196 3.91 8.60 17.10
CA ARG A 196 5.22 7.96 16.94
C ARG A 196 5.02 6.44 16.85
N THR A 197 5.64 5.80 15.87
CA THR A 197 5.59 4.34 15.64
C THR A 197 7.00 3.76 15.65
N ALA A 198 7.15 2.44 15.61
CA ALA A 198 8.47 1.78 15.50
C ALA A 198 9.22 2.19 14.21
N THR A 199 8.51 2.60 13.16
CA THR A 199 9.12 3.20 11.97
C THR A 199 10.02 4.38 12.32
N CYS A 200 9.69 5.15 13.36
CA CYS A 200 10.47 6.32 13.79
C CYS A 200 11.83 5.97 14.40
N ASP A 201 12.17 4.69 14.62
CA ASP A 201 13.45 4.29 15.23
C ASP A 201 14.65 4.59 14.32
N ILE A 202 14.44 4.63 13.00
CA ILE A 202 15.45 5.04 12.02
C ILE A 202 15.27 6.47 11.51
N ALA A 203 14.25 7.19 11.98
CA ALA A 203 13.91 8.51 11.44
C ALA A 203 14.84 9.59 11.99
N ASP A 204 15.41 10.42 11.10
CA ASP A 204 16.13 11.63 11.51
C ASP A 204 15.15 12.71 11.97
N GLN A 205 13.94 12.71 11.40
CA GLN A 205 12.88 13.64 11.78
C GLN A 205 11.53 12.95 11.85
N HIS A 206 10.81 13.23 12.94
CA HIS A 206 9.39 12.88 13.07
C HIS A 206 8.55 14.15 13.15
N LEU A 207 7.58 14.27 12.24
CA LEU A 207 6.64 15.37 12.12
C LEU A 207 5.24 14.91 12.55
N ALA A 208 4.91 15.19 13.80
CA ALA A 208 3.60 14.91 14.35
C ALA A 208 2.57 15.97 13.89
N ILE A 209 1.84 15.64 12.83
CA ILE A 209 0.73 16.46 12.30
C ILE A 209 -0.60 16.12 13.00
N ALA A 210 -1.60 17.00 12.88
CA ALA A 210 -2.96 16.64 13.24
C ALA A 210 -3.53 15.66 12.18
N PRO A 211 -4.37 14.68 12.58
CA PRO A 211 -5.04 13.81 11.61
C PRO A 211 -5.82 14.62 10.57
N GLY A 212 -5.72 14.24 9.29
CA GLY A 212 -6.42 14.89 8.17
C GLY A 212 -5.80 16.21 7.69
N THR A 213 -4.58 16.55 8.11
CA THR A 213 -3.94 17.82 7.77
C THR A 213 -2.65 17.69 6.94
N ASP A 214 -2.39 16.50 6.42
CA ASP A 214 -1.27 16.17 5.52
C ASP A 214 -1.37 16.91 4.18
N ALA A 215 -2.56 17.01 3.58
CA ALA A 215 -2.75 17.78 2.34
C ALA A 215 -2.28 19.25 2.50
N GLY A 216 -2.65 19.89 3.61
CA GLY A 216 -2.21 21.25 3.92
C GLY A 216 -0.69 21.38 4.14
N LEU A 217 -0.05 20.34 4.69
CA LEU A 217 1.40 20.28 4.82
C LEU A 217 2.07 20.25 3.43
N PHE A 218 1.62 19.38 2.52
CA PHE A 218 2.23 19.23 1.19
C PHE A 218 2.02 20.45 0.30
N VAL A 219 0.84 21.07 0.34
CA VAL A 219 0.63 22.33 -0.41
C VAL A 219 1.49 23.46 0.17
N GLY A 220 1.65 23.53 1.49
CA GLY A 220 2.58 24.47 2.11
C GLY A 220 4.05 24.19 1.77
N LEU A 221 4.45 22.93 1.65
CA LEU A 221 5.79 22.54 1.23
C LEU A 221 6.07 22.97 -0.22
N LEU A 222 5.11 22.79 -1.12
CA LEU A 222 5.22 23.25 -2.51
C LEU A 222 5.47 24.76 -2.58
N GLN A 223 4.69 25.56 -1.82
CA GLN A 223 4.90 27.01 -1.73
C GLN A 223 6.28 27.36 -1.16
N ALA A 224 6.72 26.68 -0.10
CA ALA A 224 8.04 26.90 0.50
C ALA A 224 9.19 26.48 -0.42
N ILE A 225 8.96 25.62 -1.42
CA ILE A 225 9.93 25.30 -2.49
C ILE A 225 9.88 26.40 -3.56
N ALA A 226 8.69 26.91 -3.90
CA ALA A 226 8.49 27.98 -4.87
C ALA A 226 9.13 29.32 -4.44
N GLU A 227 9.19 29.59 -3.15
CA GLU A 227 9.92 30.73 -2.57
C GLU A 227 11.46 30.59 -2.69
N THR A 228 11.95 29.45 -3.20
CA THR A 228 13.38 29.22 -3.45
C THR A 228 13.65 29.09 -4.95
N ASP A 229 14.87 29.40 -5.39
CA ASP A 229 15.31 29.21 -6.79
C ASP A 229 15.56 27.73 -7.15
N LYS A 230 14.82 26.80 -6.53
CA LYS A 230 15.07 25.34 -6.61
C LYS A 230 13.88 24.56 -7.18
N VAL A 231 12.90 25.27 -7.73
CA VAL A 231 11.84 24.64 -8.53
C VAL A 231 12.49 24.09 -9.80
N ASN A 232 12.27 22.80 -10.08
CA ASN A 232 12.76 22.20 -11.32
C ASN A 232 11.97 22.76 -12.51
N ALA A 233 12.65 23.52 -13.37
CA ALA A 233 12.05 24.14 -14.55
C ALA A 233 11.72 23.12 -15.66
N ASP A 234 12.33 21.94 -15.64
CA ASP A 234 12.11 20.86 -16.61
C ASP A 234 10.84 20.04 -16.30
N PHE A 235 10.23 20.24 -15.13
CA PHE A 235 8.95 19.62 -14.80
C PHE A 235 7.80 20.38 -15.48
N ALA A 236 7.27 19.82 -16.56
CA ALA A 236 6.26 20.46 -17.41
C ALA A 236 5.02 20.98 -16.65
N ASP A 237 4.58 20.27 -15.60
CA ASP A 237 3.40 20.64 -14.81
C ASP A 237 3.71 21.60 -13.64
N ALA A 238 4.95 22.09 -13.51
CA ALA A 238 5.35 22.96 -12.39
C ALA A 238 4.46 24.21 -12.27
N ALA A 239 4.22 24.90 -13.39
CA ALA A 239 3.40 26.12 -13.41
C ALA A 239 1.95 25.85 -12.96
N ILE A 240 1.34 24.77 -13.48
CA ILE A 240 -0.04 24.37 -13.16
C ILE A 240 -0.15 23.96 -11.68
N ALA A 241 0.85 23.25 -11.15
CA ALA A 241 0.88 22.85 -9.75
C ALA A 241 0.95 24.07 -8.81
N LEU A 242 1.79 25.06 -9.14
CA LEU A 242 1.94 26.30 -8.39
C LEU A 242 0.68 27.17 -8.43
N GLU A 243 0.03 27.26 -9.59
CA GLU A 243 -1.25 27.97 -9.73
C GLU A 243 -2.32 27.38 -8.81
N LYS A 244 -2.49 26.04 -8.81
CA LYS A 244 -3.42 25.35 -7.92
C LYS A 244 -3.08 25.54 -6.44
N ALA A 245 -1.81 25.73 -6.12
CA ALA A 245 -1.35 25.98 -4.76
C ALA A 245 -1.44 27.46 -4.33
N ALA A 246 -1.67 28.41 -5.24
CA ALA A 246 -1.57 29.85 -4.97
C ALA A 246 -2.52 30.34 -3.85
N GLY A 247 -3.67 29.68 -3.66
CA GLY A 247 -4.65 29.99 -2.61
C GLY A 247 -4.25 29.53 -1.19
N TRP A 248 -3.12 28.83 -1.04
CA TRP A 248 -2.64 28.23 0.19
C TRP A 248 -1.40 28.96 0.71
N THR A 249 -1.58 30.14 1.28
CA THR A 249 -0.48 30.92 1.86
C THR A 249 0.18 30.19 3.04
N GLY A 250 1.49 30.43 3.27
CA GLY A 250 2.25 29.78 4.35
C GLY A 250 1.71 30.02 5.78
N SER A 251 0.78 30.96 5.98
CA SER A 251 0.05 31.15 7.24
C SER A 251 -1.10 30.16 7.42
N ARG A 252 -1.82 29.79 6.33
CA ARG A 252 -2.84 28.72 6.33
C ARG A 252 -2.21 27.36 6.60
N SER A 253 -1.05 27.09 6.00
CA SER A 253 -0.36 25.78 6.12
C SER A 253 0.20 25.51 7.52
N ARG A 254 0.62 26.56 8.25
CA ARG A 254 1.09 26.45 9.65
C ARG A 254 -0.02 26.11 10.65
N GLY A 255 -1.28 26.35 10.30
CA GLY A 255 -2.45 25.97 11.07
C GLY A 255 -2.65 24.46 11.23
N PHE A 256 -1.89 23.65 10.50
CA PHE A 256 -2.04 22.19 10.46
C PHE A 256 -1.05 21.43 11.36
N LEU A 257 -0.01 22.10 11.86
CA LEU A 257 0.92 21.51 12.83
C LEU A 257 0.31 21.53 14.25
N ARG A 258 0.59 20.49 15.04
CA ARG A 258 0.21 20.46 16.47
C ARG A 258 0.78 21.69 17.21
N PRO A 259 0.05 22.26 18.18
CA PRO A 259 0.41 23.53 18.83
C PRO A 259 1.85 23.60 19.35
N ALA A 260 2.38 22.50 19.91
CA ALA A 260 3.75 22.39 20.41
C ALA A 260 4.85 22.60 19.34
N ARG A 261 4.55 22.40 18.05
CA ARG A 261 5.48 22.59 16.93
C ARG A 261 5.15 23.78 16.03
N ARG A 262 4.08 24.54 16.31
CA ARG A 262 3.80 25.80 15.62
C ARG A 262 4.86 26.88 15.91
N ARG A 263 5.53 26.79 17.05
CA ARG A 263 6.62 27.71 17.47
C ARG A 263 7.99 27.37 16.87
N SER A 264 8.20 26.15 16.37
CA SER A 264 9.44 25.78 15.67
C SER A 264 9.35 26.27 14.22
N SER A 265 9.81 27.49 13.97
CA SER A 265 9.91 28.16 12.66
C SER A 265 10.73 27.41 11.59
N GLY A 266 11.32 26.25 11.93
CA GLY A 266 12.29 25.54 11.09
C GLY A 266 11.78 24.31 10.33
N VAL A 267 10.56 23.80 10.54
CA VAL A 267 10.17 22.48 9.98
C VAL A 267 9.98 22.50 8.45
N LEU A 268 9.12 23.39 7.94
CA LEU A 268 8.90 23.56 6.50
C LEU A 268 10.16 24.10 5.79
N PRO A 269 10.89 25.11 6.35
CA PRO A 269 12.17 25.52 5.79
C PRO A 269 13.27 24.44 5.86
N ALA A 270 13.28 23.54 6.85
CA ALA A 270 14.29 22.46 6.92
C ALA A 270 14.00 21.34 5.93
N LEU A 271 12.73 20.99 5.72
CA LEU A 271 12.30 20.08 4.65
C LEU A 271 12.62 20.71 3.29
N SER A 272 12.15 21.94 3.03
CA SER A 272 12.44 22.70 1.81
C SER A 272 13.95 22.81 1.57
N ARG A 273 14.76 23.29 2.52
CA ARG A 273 16.22 23.42 2.35
C ARG A 273 16.92 22.08 2.08
N ARG A 274 16.43 20.96 2.62
CA ARG A 274 17.01 19.63 2.41
C ARG A 274 16.58 19.02 1.08
N THR A 275 15.29 19.03 0.75
CA THR A 275 14.76 18.65 -0.57
C THR A 275 15.45 19.46 -1.67
N ALA A 276 15.58 20.76 -1.45
CA ALA A 276 16.25 21.67 -2.36
C ALA A 276 17.75 21.38 -2.47
N ARG A 277 18.47 21.03 -1.39
CA ARG A 277 19.90 20.63 -1.45
C ARG A 277 20.11 19.34 -2.24
N HIS A 278 19.25 18.34 -2.09
CA HIS A 278 19.35 17.10 -2.86
C HIS A 278 19.09 17.30 -4.35
N HIS A 279 18.11 18.13 -4.73
CA HIS A 279 17.89 18.45 -6.16
C HIS A 279 19.05 19.24 -6.80
N SER A 280 19.85 19.99 -6.04
CA SER A 280 20.99 20.75 -6.61
C SER A 280 22.25 19.92 -6.80
N LEU A 281 22.38 18.76 -6.13
CA LEU A 281 23.55 17.88 -6.28
C LEU A 281 23.47 16.99 -7.53
N HIS A 282 22.28 16.77 -8.10
CA HIS A 282 22.10 15.93 -9.29
C HIS A 282 22.17 16.67 -10.64
N HIS A 283 22.24 18.01 -10.65
CA HIS A 283 22.43 18.81 -11.87
C HIS A 283 23.89 19.29 -12.07
N GLY A 284 24.84 18.68 -11.36
CA GLY A 284 26.26 19.01 -11.38
C GLY A 284 27.17 18.01 -12.10
N HIS A 285 26.62 17.15 -12.97
CA HIS A 285 27.37 16.26 -13.85
C HIS A 285 26.79 16.24 -15.26
#